data_AF-A0A5P2G042-F1
#
_entry.id   AF-A0A5P2G042-F1
#
_cell.length_a   1.000
_cell.length_b   1.000
_cell.length_c   1.000
_cell.angle_alpha   90.00
_cell.angle_beta   90.00
_cell.angle_gamma   90.00
#
_symmetry.space_group_name_H-M   'P 1'
#
loop_
_entity.id
_entity.type
_entity.pdbx_description
1 polymer ?
#
loop_
_entity_poly.entity_id
_entity_poly.type
_entity_poly.pdbx_seq_one_letter_code
_entity_poly.pdbx_strand_id
1 'polypeptide(L)' 'MENEISYAEAFEELQMIVSDMENGEISIDELSSKVRRASLLIKVCKEKISSTEEDVQQILKELDDKKNIETDY' A
#
# COMPACT_ATOMS: atom_id res chain seq x y z
N MET A 1 -7.31 -9.85 -17.19
CA MET A 1 -6.42 -9.56 -16.04
C MET A 1 -6.94 -8.27 -15.46
N GLU A 2 -7.57 -8.34 -14.29
CA GLU A 2 -8.05 -7.12 -13.61
C GLU A 2 -6.83 -6.27 -13.28
N ASN A 3 -6.89 -4.98 -13.64
CA ASN A 3 -5.81 -4.03 -13.42
C ASN A 3 -5.60 -3.85 -11.91
N GLU A 4 -4.61 -4.55 -11.34
CA GLU A 4 -4.16 -4.27 -9.98
C GLU A 4 -3.59 -2.86 -9.94
N ILE A 5 -4.16 -2.01 -9.09
CA ILE A 5 -3.68 -0.65 -8.86
C ILE A 5 -2.35 -0.70 -8.09
N SER A 6 -1.36 0.08 -8.53
CA SER A 6 -0.08 0.20 -7.83
C SER A 6 -0.24 1.01 -6.53
N TYR A 7 0.75 0.91 -5.63
CA TYR A 7 0.78 1.74 -4.42
C TYR A 7 0.73 3.24 -4.75
N ALA A 8 1.52 3.68 -5.75
CA ALA A 8 1.61 5.08 -6.13
C ALA A 8 0.26 5.60 -6.64
N GLU A 9 -0.40 4.86 -7.54
CA GLU A 9 -1.72 5.22 -8.05
C GLU A 9 -2.77 5.23 -6.94
N ALA A 10 -2.75 4.23 -6.04
CA ALA A 10 -3.71 4.16 -4.94
C ALA A 10 -3.52 5.32 -3.94
N PHE A 11 -2.27 5.70 -3.68
CA PHE A 11 -1.93 6.79 -2.79
C PHE A 11 -2.29 8.16 -3.40
N GLU A 12 -2.00 8.36 -4.68
CA GLU A 12 -2.35 9.59 -5.40
C GLU A 12 -3.88 9.79 -5.43
N GLU A 13 -4.64 8.73 -5.72
CA GLU A 13 -6.10 8.80 -5.70
C GLU A 13 -6.64 9.09 -4.28
N LEU A 14 -6.03 8.49 -3.25
CA LEU A 14 -6.42 8.74 -1.87
C LEU A 14 -6.18 10.21 -1.49
N GLN A 15 -5.05 10.78 -1.90
CA GLN A 15 -4.74 12.19 -1.67
C GLN A 15 -5.75 13.12 -2.36
N MET A 16 -6.14 12.81 -3.59
CA MET A 16 -7.18 13.56 -4.28
C MET A 16 -8.51 13.52 -3.52
N ILE A 17 -8.95 12.33 -3.08
CA ILE A 17 -10.19 12.20 -2.31
C ILE A 17 -10.12 13.03 -1.01
N VAL A 18 -9.01 12.99 -0.28
CA VAL A 18 -8.83 13.79 0.94
C VAL A 18 -8.87 15.28 0.63
N SER A 19 -8.18 15.72 -0.41
CA SER A 19 -8.18 17.13 -0.85
C SER A 19 -9.59 17.59 -1.22
N ASP A 20 -10.34 16.81 -2.01
CA ASP A 20 -11.73 17.11 -2.38
C ASP A 20 -12.62 17.24 -1.13
N MET A 21 -12.39 16.39 -0.11
CA MET A 21 -13.14 16.40 1.16
C MET A 21 -12.83 17.65 1.97
N GLU A 22 -11.55 18.02 2.08
CA GLU A 22 -11.09 19.19 2.84
C GLU A 22 -11.53 20.51 2.21
N ASN A 23 -11.57 20.57 0.88
CA ASN A 23 -12.02 21.75 0.13
C ASN A 23 -13.56 21.88 0.10
N GLY A 24 -14.30 20.89 0.61
CA GLY A 24 -15.76 20.90 0.60
C GLY A 24 -16.35 20.70 -0.81
N GLU A 25 -15.59 20.12 -1.72
CA GLU A 25 -16.02 19.86 -3.10
C GLU A 25 -16.88 18.60 -3.22
N ILE A 26 -16.92 17.77 -2.15
CA ILE A 26 -17.73 16.55 -2.11
C ILE A 26 -19.12 16.85 -1.52
N SER A 27 -20.15 16.55 -2.30
CA SER A 27 -21.53 16.62 -1.83
C SER A 27 -21.84 15.54 -0.78
N ILE A 28 -22.84 15.77 0.07
CA ILE A 28 -23.28 14.80 1.09
C ILE A 28 -23.65 13.44 0.47
N ASP A 29 -24.27 13.46 -0.72
CA ASP A 29 -24.66 12.24 -1.44
C ASP A 29 -23.44 11.44 -1.92
N GLU A 30 -22.36 12.12 -2.31
CA GLU A 30 -21.12 11.50 -2.79
C GLU A 30 -20.17 11.09 -1.66
N LEU A 31 -20.32 11.68 -0.47
CA LEU A 31 -19.45 11.45 0.67
C LEU A 31 -19.34 9.96 1.03
N SER A 32 -20.47 9.25 1.05
CA SER A 32 -20.48 7.81 1.34
C SER A 32 -19.68 7.01 0.31
N SER A 33 -19.77 7.39 -0.97
CA SER A 33 -19.03 6.72 -2.05
C SER A 33 -17.53 6.99 -1.96
N LYS A 34 -17.15 8.26 -1.75
CA LYS A 34 -15.75 8.69 -1.61
C LYS A 34 -15.07 8.03 -0.40
N VAL A 35 -15.77 7.91 0.74
CA VAL A 35 -15.26 7.20 1.93
C VAL A 35 -15.06 5.69 1.67
N ARG A 36 -15.98 5.05 0.94
CA ARG A 36 -15.82 3.64 0.55
C ARG A 36 -14.63 3.45 -0.38
N ARG A 37 -14.45 4.33 -1.35
CA ARG A 37 -13.30 4.31 -2.26
C ARG A 37 -12.00 4.50 -1.48
N ALA A 38 -11.91 5.51 -0.61
CA ALA A 38 -10.75 5.76 0.24
C ALA A 38 -10.40 4.53 1.11
N SER A 39 -11.41 3.84 1.65
CA SER A 39 -11.20 2.61 2.44
C SER A 39 -10.58 1.47 1.61
N LEU A 40 -10.98 1.32 0.35
CA LEU A 40 -10.38 0.34 -0.57
C LEU A 40 -8.94 0.71 -0.90
N LEU A 41 -8.66 1.99 -1.19
CA LEU A 41 -7.31 2.47 -1.48
C LEU A 41 -6.36 2.25 -0.30
N ILE A 42 -6.81 2.56 0.93
CA ILE A 42 -6.05 2.30 2.16
C ILE A 42 -5.73 0.81 2.30
N LYS A 43 -6.67 -0.07 1.97
CA LYS A 43 -6.44 -1.52 2.03
C LYS A 43 -5.35 -1.94 1.05
N VAL A 44 -5.38 -1.44 -0.19
CA VAL A 44 -4.32 -1.73 -1.17
C VAL A 44 -2.96 -1.21 -0.70
N CYS A 45 -2.91 0.03 -0.20
CA CYS A 45 -1.66 0.60 0.32
C CYS A 45 -1.06 -0.26 1.44
N LYS A 46 -1.90 -0.72 2.38
CA LYS A 46 -1.48 -1.61 3.48
C LYS A 46 -0.96 -2.94 2.95
N GLU A 47 -1.68 -3.57 2.02
CA GLU A 47 -1.26 -4.85 1.44
C GLU A 47 0.10 -4.74 0.74
N LYS A 48 0.34 -3.69 -0.04
CA LYS A 48 1.63 -3.47 -0.71
C LYS A 48 2.77 -3.17 0.28
N ILE A 49 2.50 -2.45 1.36
CA ILE A 49 3.51 -2.21 2.42
C ILE A 49 3.85 -3.53 3.09
N SER A 50 2.86 -4.28 3.56
CA SER A 50 3.08 -5.55 4.26
C SER A 50 3.80 -6.57 3.39
N SER A 51 3.44 -6.70 2.11
CA SER A 51 4.16 -7.60 1.20
C SER A 51 5.62 -7.19 1.02
N THR A 52 5.88 -5.88 0.91
CA THR A 52 7.25 -5.37 0.78
C THR A 52 8.07 -5.61 2.06
N GLU A 53 7.46 -5.44 3.23
CA GLU A 53 8.09 -5.74 4.52
C GLU A 53 8.45 -7.23 4.64
N GLU A 54 7.55 -8.12 4.22
CA GLU A 54 7.78 -9.57 4.18
C GLU A 54 8.95 -9.93 3.24
N ASP A 55 8.97 -9.38 2.02
CA ASP A 55 10.04 -9.59 1.05
C ASP A 55 11.40 -9.14 1.59
N VAL A 56 11.46 -7.96 2.23
CA VAL A 56 12.69 -7.44 2.84
C VAL A 56 13.16 -8.36 3.97
N GLN A 57 12.25 -8.81 4.85
CA GLN A 57 12.59 -9.73 5.93
C GLN A 57 13.13 -11.06 5.39
N GLN A 58 12.53 -11.60 4.33
CA GLN A 58 13.01 -12.82 3.69
C GLN A 58 14.41 -12.63 3.12
N ILE A 59 14.66 -11.55 2.39
CA ILE A 59 15.98 -11.25 1.81
C ILE A 59 17.04 -11.14 2.91
N LEU A 60 16.75 -10.44 4.01
CA LEU A 60 17.68 -10.30 5.13
C LEU A 60 18.01 -11.66 5.75
N LYS A 61 17.01 -12.52 5.94
CA LYS A 61 17.21 -13.88 6.45
C LYS A 61 18.08 -14.73 5.52
N GLU A 62 17.84 -14.67 4.22
CA GLU A 62 18.64 -15.39 3.22
C GLU A 62 20.11 -14.93 3.20
N LEU A 63 20.37 -13.64 3.46
CA LEU A 63 21.72 -13.10 3.56
C LEU A 63 22.42 -13.55 4.85
N ASP A 64 21.72 -13.58 5.98
CA ASP A 64 22.25 -14.08 7.26
C ASP A 64 22.53 -15.58 7.21
N ASP A 65 21.63 -16.37 6.62
CA ASP A 65 21.80 -17.82 6.45
C ASP A 65 23.02 -18.13 5.56
N LYS A 66 23.25 -17.37 4.49
CA LYS A 66 24.46 -17.51 3.64
C LYS A 66 25.75 -17.20 4.39
N LYS A 67 25.75 -16.17 5.23
CA LYS A 67 26.93 -15.77 6.00
C LYS A 67 27.37 -16.86 6.99
N ASN A 68 26.41 -17.56 7.60
CA ASN A 68 26.72 -18.63 8.56
C ASN A 68 27.30 -19.89 7.87
N ILE A 69 26.96 -20.14 6.61
CA ILE A 69 27.48 -21.29 5.84
C ILE A 69 28.95 -21.08 5.44
N GLU A 70 29.40 -19.83 5.26
CA GLU A 70 30.78 -19.51 4.85
C GLU A 70 31.80 -19.56 5.99
N THR A 71 31.37 -19.57 7.26
CA THR A 71 32.27 -19.53 8.43
C THR A 71 32.56 -20.89 9.07
N ASP A 72 31.98 -21.97 8.57
CA ASP A 72 32.13 -23.33 9.12
C ASP A 72 33.24 -24.18 8.44
N TYR A 73 34.17 -23.53 7.71
CA TYR A 73 35.34 -24.17 7.08
C TYR A 73 36.68 -23.65 7.62
#